data_AF-R1F662-F1
#
_entry.id   AF-R1F662-F1
#
_cell.length_a   1.000
_cell.length_b   1.000
_cell.length_c   1.000
_cell.angle_alpha   90.00
_cell.angle_beta   90.00
_cell.angle_gamma   90.00
#
_symmetry.space_group_name_H-M   'P 1'
#
loop_
_entity.id
_entity.type
_entity.pdbx_description
1 polymer ?
#
loop_
_entity_poly.entity_id
_entity_poly.type
_entity_poly.pdbx_seq_one_letter_code
_entity_poly.pdbx_strand_id
1 'polypeptide(L)'
;MMGLFHNISYFNEDISTWDTGAVTDMESMFYDAVSFNQDLPWDTSSVETFKQMFAQAVAFNGDISTWDDISTWDMSNVRTTSAMFSGAFAFNQDISTWDVHNVRDMTSMFFASPFNQDITGWNVSNVEFMNAMFASSNFNRTAYPLETTGEWAERLNTTAVVNATCPPQPPDDFWVISGLGANQQLYCGHSCCPLTGALRPP
;
A
#
# COMPACT_ATOMS: atom_id res chain seq x y z
N MET A 1 7.51 -14.43 9.27
CA MET A 1 8.42 -13.27 9.41
C MET A 1 7.72 -12.05 10.05
N MET A 2 6.81 -12.27 11.01
CA MET A 2 6.08 -11.19 11.67
C MET A 2 7.01 -10.16 12.32
N GLY A 3 6.80 -8.88 12.01
CA GLY A 3 7.40 -7.75 12.71
C GLY A 3 8.92 -7.62 12.63
N LEU A 4 9.60 -8.29 11.69
CA LEU A 4 11.07 -8.38 11.67
C LEU A 4 11.78 -7.02 11.60
N PHE A 5 11.20 -6.04 10.90
CA PHE A 5 11.72 -4.68 10.72
C PHE A 5 10.78 -3.60 11.27
N HIS A 6 9.89 -3.98 12.20
CA HIS A 6 8.92 -3.07 12.82
C HIS A 6 9.65 -1.91 13.55
N ASN A 7 9.27 -0.67 13.22
CA ASN A 7 9.80 0.60 13.74
C ASN A 7 11.28 0.83 13.43
N ILE A 8 11.85 0.12 12.45
CA ILE A 8 13.22 0.38 11.99
C ILE A 8 13.16 1.44 10.88
N SER A 9 12.98 2.69 11.29
CA SER A 9 12.68 3.83 10.40
C SER A 9 13.71 4.09 9.29
N TYR A 10 14.93 3.57 9.43
CA TYR A 10 16.04 3.74 8.50
C TYR A 10 16.37 2.47 7.70
N PHE A 11 15.67 1.35 7.91
CA PHE A 11 15.94 0.11 7.18
C PHE A 11 15.60 0.28 5.70
N ASN A 12 16.57 -0.01 4.82
CA ASN A 12 16.38 0.01 3.37
C ASN A 12 17.43 -0.84 2.64
N GLU A 13 17.87 -1.92 3.27
CA GLU A 13 18.90 -2.82 2.71
C GLU A 13 18.25 -3.83 1.75
N ASP A 14 19.02 -4.28 0.76
CA ASP A 14 18.57 -5.27 -0.23
C ASP A 14 18.27 -6.63 0.44
N ILE A 15 17.05 -7.12 0.23
CA ILE A 15 16.52 -8.39 0.73
C ILE A 15 15.83 -9.20 -0.39
N SER A 16 16.11 -8.86 -1.65
CA SER A 16 15.56 -9.54 -2.83
C SER A 16 15.94 -11.03 -2.91
N THR A 17 17.02 -11.42 -2.24
CA THR A 17 17.56 -12.79 -2.27
C THR A 17 16.97 -13.73 -1.23
N TRP A 18 16.03 -13.27 -0.42
CA TRP A 18 15.46 -14.08 0.65
C TRP A 18 14.54 -15.16 0.11
N ASP A 19 14.70 -16.38 0.64
CA ASP A 19 13.75 -17.47 0.41
C ASP A 19 12.53 -17.31 1.34
N THR A 20 11.40 -16.96 0.74
CA THR A 20 10.15 -16.64 1.42
C THR A 20 9.04 -17.67 1.17
N GLY A 21 9.29 -18.74 0.39
CA GLY A 21 8.25 -19.66 -0.07
C GLY A 21 7.58 -20.49 1.02
N ALA A 22 8.20 -20.59 2.20
CA ALA A 22 7.61 -21.25 3.38
C ALA A 22 6.98 -20.27 4.39
N VAL A 23 7.01 -18.97 4.12
CA VAL A 23 6.52 -17.94 5.04
C VAL A 23 5.00 -17.86 4.94
N THR A 24 4.31 -18.07 6.05
CA THR A 24 2.85 -17.95 6.14
C THR A 24 2.36 -16.63 6.73
N ASP A 25 3.23 -15.93 7.46
CA ASP A 25 2.88 -14.73 8.22
C ASP A 25 3.91 -13.62 7.97
N MET A 26 3.47 -12.52 7.35
CA MET A 26 4.26 -11.31 7.12
C MET A 26 3.66 -10.09 7.84
N GLU A 27 2.88 -10.30 8.89
CA GLU A 27 2.21 -9.23 9.64
C GLU A 27 3.24 -8.21 10.18
N SER A 28 2.96 -6.93 9.94
CA SER A 28 3.73 -5.78 10.44
C SER A 28 5.24 -5.81 10.13
N MET A 29 5.67 -6.59 9.13
CA MET A 29 7.10 -6.80 8.89
C MET A 29 7.88 -5.50 8.70
N PHE A 30 7.30 -4.52 7.99
CA PHE A 30 7.86 -3.18 7.74
C PHE A 30 7.01 -2.06 8.32
N TYR A 31 6.24 -2.35 9.38
CA TYR A 31 5.45 -1.32 10.06
C TYR A 31 6.37 -0.17 10.52
N ASP A 32 6.06 1.06 10.13
CA ASP A 32 6.83 2.29 10.43
C ASP A 32 8.32 2.22 10.00
N ALA A 33 8.64 1.37 9.01
CA ALA A 33 9.94 1.38 8.33
C ALA A 33 9.97 2.52 7.30
N VAL A 34 9.96 3.76 7.80
CA VAL A 34 9.76 5.00 7.03
C VAL A 34 10.61 5.10 5.76
N SER A 35 11.85 4.63 5.77
CA SER A 35 12.79 4.71 4.64
C SER A 35 12.78 3.49 3.72
N PHE A 36 12.03 2.44 4.03
CA PHE A 36 12.06 1.19 3.27
C PHE A 36 11.39 1.36 1.90
N ASN A 37 12.12 1.03 0.83
CA ASN A 37 11.66 1.16 -0.55
C ASN A 37 12.43 0.20 -1.48
N GLN A 38 12.62 -1.04 -1.05
CA GLN A 38 13.20 -2.09 -1.91
C GLN A 38 12.11 -2.82 -2.67
N ASP A 39 12.45 -3.29 -3.87
CA ASP A 39 11.64 -4.27 -4.60
C ASP A 39 11.65 -5.59 -3.82
N LEU A 40 10.51 -6.29 -3.84
CA LEU A 40 10.32 -7.51 -3.08
C LEU A 40 9.92 -8.66 -4.02
N PRO A 41 10.88 -9.15 -4.83
CA PRO A 41 10.67 -10.35 -5.61
C PRO A 41 10.67 -11.53 -4.63
N TRP A 42 9.52 -11.81 -4.02
CA TRP A 42 9.34 -12.85 -3.02
C TRP A 42 8.23 -13.82 -3.39
N ASP A 43 8.39 -15.07 -2.98
CA ASP A 43 7.35 -16.08 -3.03
C ASP A 43 6.34 -15.81 -1.92
N THR A 44 5.11 -15.47 -2.29
CA THR A 44 4.04 -15.27 -1.33
C THR A 44 2.98 -16.37 -1.39
N SER A 45 3.22 -17.45 -2.13
CA SER A 45 2.24 -18.53 -2.34
C SER A 45 1.80 -19.21 -1.04
N SER A 46 2.64 -19.21 -0.01
CA SER A 46 2.28 -19.74 1.32
C SER A 46 1.71 -18.70 2.29
N VAL A 47 1.69 -17.41 1.93
CA VAL A 47 1.33 -16.33 2.86
C VAL A 47 -0.17 -16.30 3.11
N GLU A 48 -0.55 -16.25 4.38
CA GLU A 48 -1.94 -16.17 4.85
C GLU A 48 -2.31 -14.75 5.32
N THR A 49 -1.33 -13.94 5.74
CA THR A 49 -1.55 -12.58 6.27
C THR A 49 -0.48 -11.57 5.86
N PHE A 50 -0.94 -10.43 5.37
CA PHE A 50 -0.16 -9.22 5.11
C PHE A 50 -0.58 -8.04 6.00
N LYS A 51 -1.27 -8.32 7.10
CA LYS A 51 -1.79 -7.30 8.00
C LYS A 51 -0.70 -6.31 8.38
N GLN A 52 -0.95 -5.03 8.15
CA GLN A 52 -0.05 -3.91 8.47
C GLN A 52 1.37 -4.02 7.91
N MET A 53 1.63 -4.87 6.90
CA MET A 53 2.99 -5.18 6.45
C MET A 53 3.81 -3.92 6.11
N PHE A 54 3.21 -2.93 5.45
CA PHE A 54 3.83 -1.66 5.08
C PHE A 54 3.11 -0.45 5.68
N ALA A 55 2.34 -0.64 6.76
CA ALA A 55 1.67 0.48 7.38
C ALA A 55 2.71 1.49 7.88
N GLN A 56 2.54 2.77 7.56
CA GLN A 56 3.49 3.84 7.85
C GLN A 56 4.89 3.66 7.23
N ALA A 57 5.09 2.73 6.28
CA ALA A 57 6.30 2.64 5.47
C ALA A 57 6.26 3.73 4.40
N VAL A 58 6.58 4.95 4.81
CA VAL A 58 6.22 6.15 4.06
C VAL A 58 6.85 6.20 2.66
N ALA A 59 8.13 5.83 2.54
CA ALA A 59 8.85 5.82 1.27
C ALA A 59 8.51 4.62 0.38
N PHE A 60 7.74 3.64 0.86
CA PHE A 60 7.55 2.37 0.19
C PHE A 60 6.72 2.51 -1.09
N ASN A 61 7.36 2.20 -2.21
CA ASN A 61 6.77 2.02 -3.53
C ASN A 61 7.59 1.00 -4.34
N GLY A 62 8.26 0.06 -3.67
CA GLY A 62 9.01 -1.01 -4.33
C GLY A 62 8.08 -1.92 -5.12
N ASP A 63 8.61 -2.54 -6.17
CA ASP A 63 7.86 -3.49 -6.97
C ASP A 63 7.48 -4.74 -6.15
N ILE A 64 6.18 -5.01 -6.10
CA ILE A 64 5.56 -6.21 -5.49
C ILE A 64 4.68 -6.95 -6.52
N SER A 65 4.73 -6.52 -7.77
CA SER A 65 3.95 -7.05 -8.88
C SER A 65 4.67 -8.17 -9.62
N THR A 66 5.96 -8.41 -9.35
CA THR A 66 6.74 -9.49 -9.98
C THR A 66 7.71 -10.15 -8.97
N TRP A 67 7.69 -11.48 -8.90
CA TRP A 67 8.73 -12.28 -8.23
C TRP A 67 9.57 -13.09 -9.23
N ASP A 68 9.02 -13.42 -10.39
CA ASP A 68 9.75 -13.97 -11.53
C ASP A 68 9.20 -13.31 -12.81
N ASP A 69 9.84 -13.54 -13.97
CA ASP A 69 9.52 -12.94 -15.29
C ASP A 69 8.04 -13.08 -15.72
N ILE A 70 7.24 -13.88 -15.01
CA ILE A 70 5.86 -14.24 -15.35
C ILE A 70 4.90 -14.19 -14.13
N SER A 71 5.39 -14.19 -12.89
CA SER A 71 4.54 -14.36 -11.69
C SER A 71 4.56 -13.15 -10.78
N THR A 72 3.36 -12.68 -10.42
CA THR A 72 3.14 -11.65 -9.40
C THR A 72 3.19 -12.24 -8.00
N TRP A 73 3.15 -11.40 -6.95
CA TRP A 73 2.76 -11.91 -5.63
C TRP A 73 1.47 -12.73 -5.74
N ASP A 74 1.51 -13.92 -5.16
CA ASP A 74 0.38 -14.84 -5.07
C ASP A 74 -0.47 -14.46 -3.84
N MET A 75 -1.73 -14.13 -4.09
CA MET A 75 -2.73 -13.73 -3.10
C MET A 75 -3.73 -14.86 -2.78
N SER A 76 -3.57 -16.03 -3.41
CA SER A 76 -4.55 -17.11 -3.38
C SER A 76 -4.74 -17.71 -1.98
N ASN A 77 -3.74 -17.67 -1.10
CA ASN A 77 -3.85 -18.14 0.28
C ASN A 77 -4.11 -17.04 1.31
N VAL A 78 -4.04 -15.77 0.89
CA VAL A 78 -4.13 -14.61 1.79
C VAL A 78 -5.56 -14.40 2.28
N ARG A 79 -5.69 -14.18 3.59
CA ARG A 79 -6.97 -13.96 4.29
C ARG A 79 -7.14 -12.55 4.82
N THR A 80 -6.04 -11.84 5.11
CA THR A 80 -6.11 -10.47 5.62
C THR A 80 -5.01 -9.59 5.02
N THR A 81 -5.43 -8.41 4.59
CA THR A 81 -4.58 -7.31 4.10
C THR A 81 -4.88 -6.03 4.87
N SER A 82 -5.43 -6.14 6.09
CA SER A 82 -5.88 -4.98 6.85
C SER A 82 -4.72 -4.02 7.14
N ALA A 83 -4.96 -2.75 6.85
CA ALA A 83 -4.01 -1.65 6.96
C ALA A 83 -2.66 -1.88 6.27
N MET A 84 -2.55 -2.82 5.31
CA MET A 84 -1.29 -3.20 4.67
C MET A 84 -0.50 -2.01 4.13
N PHE A 85 -1.17 -1.02 3.52
CA PHE A 85 -0.58 0.20 2.98
C PHE A 85 -1.12 1.48 3.65
N SER A 86 -1.66 1.35 4.86
CA SER A 86 -2.17 2.51 5.60
C SER A 86 -1.03 3.50 5.86
N GLY A 87 -1.14 4.72 5.33
CA GLY A 87 -0.11 5.75 5.46
C GLY A 87 1.19 5.48 4.70
N ALA A 88 1.21 4.52 3.76
CA ALA A 88 2.32 4.35 2.82
C ALA A 88 2.21 5.43 1.73
N PHE A 89 2.78 6.61 1.97
CA PHE A 89 2.54 7.80 1.14
C PHE A 89 3.22 7.79 -0.24
N ALA A 90 4.10 6.84 -0.52
CA ALA A 90 4.66 6.65 -1.85
C ALA A 90 3.96 5.55 -2.66
N PHE A 91 3.20 4.66 -2.01
CA PHE A 91 2.70 3.42 -2.64
C PHE A 91 1.60 3.71 -3.65
N ASN A 92 1.87 3.41 -4.93
CA ASN A 92 0.90 3.48 -6.01
C ASN A 92 1.23 2.46 -7.13
N GLN A 93 1.79 1.31 -6.79
CA GLN A 93 2.10 0.24 -7.73
C GLN A 93 0.85 -0.40 -8.31
N ASP A 94 0.94 -0.88 -9.55
CA ASP A 94 -0.15 -1.62 -10.19
C ASP A 94 -0.28 -3.01 -9.54
N ILE A 95 -1.44 -3.22 -8.92
CA ILE A 95 -1.84 -4.47 -8.26
C ILE A 95 -3.17 -4.99 -8.83
N SER A 96 -3.54 -4.53 -10.03
CA SER A 96 -4.78 -4.91 -10.71
C SER A 96 -4.91 -6.42 -10.94
N THR A 97 -3.77 -7.12 -11.00
CA THR A 97 -3.66 -8.57 -11.24
C THR A 97 -3.85 -9.44 -10.00
N TRP A 98 -3.90 -8.87 -8.81
CA TRP A 98 -4.03 -9.63 -7.57
C TRP A 98 -5.36 -10.40 -7.49
N ASP A 99 -5.28 -11.71 -7.26
CA ASP A 99 -6.45 -12.53 -6.94
C ASP A 99 -6.82 -12.39 -5.47
N VAL A 100 -7.70 -11.44 -5.17
CA VAL A 100 -8.19 -11.17 -3.82
C VAL A 100 -9.42 -11.99 -3.43
N HIS A 101 -9.81 -13.00 -4.22
CA HIS A 101 -11.02 -13.80 -3.97
C HIS A 101 -11.05 -14.42 -2.57
N ASN A 102 -9.89 -14.72 -2.01
CA ASN A 102 -9.75 -15.43 -0.74
C ASN A 102 -9.64 -14.51 0.49
N VAL A 103 -9.50 -13.20 0.27
CA VAL A 103 -9.34 -12.19 1.33
C VAL A 103 -10.67 -11.92 2.04
N ARG A 104 -10.62 -11.86 3.37
CA ARG A 104 -11.77 -11.60 4.25
C ARG A 104 -11.72 -10.21 4.88
N ASP A 105 -10.53 -9.66 5.11
CA ASP A 105 -10.37 -8.37 5.78
C ASP A 105 -9.44 -7.44 5.00
N MET A 106 -10.01 -6.33 4.51
CA MET A 106 -9.34 -5.23 3.80
C MET A 106 -9.49 -3.90 4.55
N THR A 107 -9.81 -3.95 5.84
CA THR A 107 -9.98 -2.78 6.71
C THR A 107 -8.82 -1.81 6.54
N SER A 108 -9.11 -0.55 6.22
CA SER A 108 -8.12 0.53 6.11
C SER A 108 -6.90 0.23 5.20
N MET A 109 -6.99 -0.74 4.28
CA MET A 109 -5.84 -1.20 3.48
C MET A 109 -5.09 -0.04 2.79
N PHE A 110 -5.82 0.96 2.28
CA PHE A 110 -5.28 2.17 1.63
C PHE A 110 -5.67 3.46 2.38
N PHE A 111 -5.88 3.38 3.69
CA PHE A 111 -6.17 4.56 4.49
C PHE A 111 -5.04 5.59 4.37
N ALA A 112 -5.39 6.84 4.07
CA ALA A 112 -4.43 7.94 3.86
C ALA A 112 -3.34 7.64 2.81
N SER A 113 -3.58 6.72 1.85
CA SER A 113 -2.64 6.40 0.78
C SER A 113 -2.94 7.22 -0.50
N PRO A 114 -1.93 7.54 -1.33
CA PRO A 114 -2.16 8.14 -2.65
C PRO A 114 -2.63 7.12 -3.70
N PHE A 115 -2.79 5.83 -3.33
CA PHE A 115 -3.18 4.75 -4.22
C PHE A 115 -4.40 5.09 -5.10
N ASN A 116 -4.23 4.96 -6.42
CA ASN A 116 -5.21 5.32 -7.43
C ASN A 116 -5.09 4.45 -8.70
N GLN A 117 -4.74 3.17 -8.55
CA GLN A 117 -4.68 2.22 -9.66
C GLN A 117 -6.04 1.56 -9.91
N ASP A 118 -6.22 1.03 -11.12
CA ASP A 118 -7.44 0.31 -11.49
C ASP A 118 -7.52 -1.05 -10.79
N ILE A 119 -8.48 -1.20 -9.89
CA ILE A 119 -8.78 -2.46 -9.19
C ILE A 119 -10.19 -2.96 -9.51
N THR A 120 -10.78 -2.52 -10.62
CA THR A 120 -12.13 -2.94 -11.02
C THR A 120 -12.25 -4.44 -11.29
N GLY A 121 -11.13 -5.10 -11.62
CA GLY A 121 -11.06 -6.54 -11.82
C GLY A 121 -11.07 -7.38 -10.53
N TRP A 122 -10.92 -6.78 -9.36
CA TRP A 122 -10.87 -7.51 -8.09
C TRP A 122 -12.23 -8.12 -7.71
N ASN A 123 -12.24 -9.43 -7.44
CA ASN A 123 -13.39 -10.14 -6.90
C ASN A 123 -13.41 -10.06 -5.37
N VAL A 124 -14.30 -9.23 -4.82
CA VAL A 124 -14.40 -8.98 -3.38
C VAL A 124 -15.63 -9.58 -2.71
N SER A 125 -16.32 -10.51 -3.39
CA SER A 125 -17.53 -11.18 -2.90
C SER A 125 -17.35 -11.83 -1.51
N ASN A 126 -16.12 -12.25 -1.20
CA ASN A 126 -15.75 -12.92 0.04
C ASN A 126 -15.28 -11.99 1.17
N VAL A 127 -15.07 -10.69 0.90
CA VAL A 127 -14.56 -9.75 1.90
C VAL A 127 -15.66 -9.46 2.92
N GLU A 128 -15.34 -9.60 4.20
CA GLU A 128 -16.23 -9.36 5.34
C GLU A 128 -16.06 -7.94 5.89
N PHE A 129 -14.82 -7.43 5.92
CA PHE A 129 -14.48 -6.13 6.48
C PHE A 129 -13.77 -5.21 5.46
N MET A 130 -14.37 -4.06 5.17
CA MET A 130 -13.85 -3.03 4.24
C MET A 130 -13.88 -1.62 4.83
N ASN A 131 -14.11 -1.49 6.13
CA ASN A 131 -14.25 -0.18 6.76
C ASN A 131 -13.01 0.68 6.52
N ALA A 132 -13.24 1.93 6.14
CA ALA A 132 -12.20 2.93 5.89
C ALA A 132 -11.11 2.53 4.87
N MET A 133 -11.35 1.52 4.02
CA MET A 133 -10.37 1.02 3.03
C MET A 133 -9.69 2.14 2.24
N PHE A 134 -10.49 3.13 1.80
CA PHE A 134 -10.04 4.29 1.02
C PHE A 134 -10.26 5.63 1.73
N ALA A 135 -10.53 5.63 3.04
CA ALA A 135 -10.74 6.89 3.74
C ALA A 135 -9.46 7.74 3.72
N SER A 136 -9.60 9.03 3.42
CA SER A 136 -8.50 9.98 3.24
C SER A 136 -7.52 9.62 2.10
N SER A 137 -7.91 8.75 1.17
CA SER A 137 -7.12 8.40 -0.02
C SER A 137 -7.51 9.21 -1.27
N ASN A 138 -6.69 9.15 -2.31
CA ASN A 138 -6.96 9.77 -3.62
C ASN A 138 -7.74 8.87 -4.59
N PHE A 139 -8.22 7.70 -4.14
CA PHE A 139 -8.80 6.70 -5.02
C PHE A 139 -10.01 7.25 -5.80
N ASN A 140 -9.86 7.38 -7.13
CA ASN A 140 -10.85 7.99 -8.00
C ASN A 140 -11.84 6.96 -8.54
N ARG A 141 -12.91 6.75 -7.79
CA ARG A 141 -14.01 5.84 -8.16
C ARG A 141 -14.78 6.24 -9.43
N THR A 142 -14.62 7.48 -9.92
CA THR A 142 -15.29 7.94 -11.15
C THR A 142 -14.49 7.62 -12.40
N ALA A 143 -13.15 7.57 -12.30
CA ALA A 143 -12.27 7.12 -13.37
C ALA A 143 -12.32 5.59 -13.54
N TYR A 144 -12.51 4.89 -12.42
CA TYR A 144 -12.65 3.43 -12.38
C TYR A 144 -14.02 3.10 -11.83
N PRO A 145 -15.08 3.16 -12.68
CA PRO A 145 -16.42 2.79 -12.26
C PRO A 145 -16.38 1.31 -11.88
N LEU A 146 -16.21 1.05 -10.59
CA LEU A 146 -16.45 -0.26 -9.98
C LEU A 146 -17.85 -0.64 -10.41
N GLU A 147 -17.95 -1.60 -11.34
CA GLU A 147 -19.18 -2.02 -11.98
C GLU A 147 -20.28 -2.07 -10.91
N THR A 148 -21.43 -1.48 -11.25
CA THR A 148 -22.60 -1.33 -10.36
C THR A 148 -23.30 -2.67 -10.10
N THR A 149 -22.54 -3.76 -10.04
CA THR A 149 -22.92 -5.00 -9.37
C THR A 149 -22.73 -4.76 -7.87
N GLY A 150 -23.83 -4.83 -7.09
CA GLY A 150 -23.99 -4.34 -5.72
C GLY A 150 -22.88 -4.62 -4.69
N GLU A 151 -21.92 -5.51 -4.94
CA GLU A 151 -20.88 -5.92 -3.98
C GLU A 151 -19.97 -4.76 -3.53
N TRP A 152 -19.40 -3.98 -4.45
CA TRP A 152 -18.52 -2.86 -4.10
C TRP A 152 -19.30 -1.65 -3.55
N ALA A 153 -20.47 -1.36 -4.12
CA ALA A 153 -21.26 -0.18 -3.78
C ALA A 153 -21.96 -0.28 -2.42
N GLU A 154 -22.38 -1.49 -2.01
CA GLU A 154 -23.00 -1.72 -0.69
C GLU A 154 -21.97 -1.78 0.44
N ARG A 155 -20.75 -2.26 0.16
CA ARG A 155 -19.69 -2.46 1.16
C ARG A 155 -18.79 -1.24 1.38
N LEU A 156 -18.62 -0.38 0.37
CA LEU A 156 -17.94 0.91 0.49
C LEU A 156 -18.88 2.03 0.98
N ASN A 157 -19.87 1.73 1.83
CA ASN A 157 -20.81 2.73 2.39
C ASN A 157 -20.11 3.68 3.38
N THR A 158 -19.15 4.45 2.87
CA THR A 158 -18.55 5.60 3.51
C THR A 158 -19.11 6.83 2.83
N THR A 159 -20.08 7.46 3.50
CA THR A 159 -20.60 8.81 3.30
C THR A 159 -19.53 9.92 3.46
N ALA A 160 -18.27 9.63 3.15
CA ALA A 160 -17.17 10.58 3.17
C ALA A 160 -16.47 10.58 1.81
N VAL A 161 -17.22 10.93 0.76
CA VAL A 161 -16.60 11.58 -0.40
C VAL A 161 -16.27 12.99 0.06
N VAL A 162 -15.17 13.14 0.78
CA VAL A 162 -14.50 14.42 0.82
C VAL A 162 -13.75 14.47 -0.50
N ASN A 163 -14.25 15.26 -1.46
CA ASN A 163 -13.38 15.86 -2.44
C ASN A 163 -12.38 16.71 -1.64
N ALA A 164 -11.34 16.08 -1.10
CA ALA A 164 -10.21 16.78 -0.54
C ALA A 164 -9.48 17.39 -1.72
N THR A 165 -9.92 18.58 -2.13
CA THR A 165 -9.18 19.38 -3.10
C THR A 165 -7.85 19.71 -2.45
N CYS A 166 -6.77 19.12 -2.94
CA CYS A 166 -5.46 19.40 -2.42
C CYS A 166 -5.11 20.88 -2.59
N PRO A 167 -4.46 21.49 -1.59
CA PRO A 167 -4.03 22.87 -1.72
C PRO A 167 -3.08 22.98 -2.92
N PRO A 168 -3.09 24.13 -3.63
CA PRO A 168 -2.29 24.30 -4.84
C PRO A 168 -0.78 24.15 -4.62
N GLN A 169 -0.30 24.21 -3.37
CA GLN A 169 1.05 23.85 -2.95
C GLN A 169 0.99 23.04 -1.64
N PRO A 170 1.82 21.99 -1.47
CA PRO A 170 1.89 21.23 -0.22
C PRO A 170 2.43 22.13 0.92
N PRO A 171 1.74 22.24 2.08
CA PRO A 171 2.26 22.86 3.29
C PRO A 171 3.62 22.27 3.72
N ASP A 172 4.41 23.03 4.48
CA ASP A 172 5.72 22.57 4.98
C ASP A 172 5.61 21.28 5.80
N ASP A 173 4.51 21.11 6.53
CA ASP A 173 4.15 19.97 7.36
C ASP A 173 3.98 18.68 6.55
N PHE A 174 3.82 18.79 5.22
CA PHE A 174 3.71 17.65 4.32
C PHE A 174 5.09 17.14 3.90
N TRP A 175 6.18 17.84 4.21
CA TRP A 175 7.53 17.43 3.82
C TRP A 175 8.25 16.73 4.98
N VAL A 176 8.81 15.57 4.70
CA VAL A 176 9.52 14.72 5.66
C VAL A 176 10.90 14.38 5.10
N ILE A 177 11.87 14.19 5.99
CA ILE A 177 13.26 13.91 5.63
C ILE A 177 13.46 12.39 5.51
N SER A 178 14.01 11.94 4.38
CA SER A 178 14.54 10.58 4.18
C SER A 178 16.06 10.62 4.02
N GLY A 179 16.75 9.54 4.38
CA GLY A 179 18.21 9.38 4.21
C GLY A 179 19.08 9.88 5.38
N LEU A 180 20.39 9.65 5.27
CA LEU A 180 21.41 9.99 6.29
C LEU A 180 22.50 10.89 5.71
N GLY A 181 23.05 11.78 6.55
CA GLY A 181 24.21 12.62 6.21
C GLY A 181 23.96 13.53 5.00
N ALA A 182 24.88 13.51 4.03
CA ALA A 182 24.79 14.35 2.83
C ALA A 182 23.70 13.91 1.83
N ASN A 183 23.02 12.77 2.06
CA ASN A 183 22.00 12.21 1.17
C ASN A 183 20.56 12.45 1.69
N GLN A 184 20.35 13.46 2.55
CA GLN A 184 19.01 13.82 2.99
C GLN A 184 18.16 14.31 1.80
N GLN A 185 17.00 13.68 1.60
CA GLN A 185 16.00 14.10 0.62
C GLN A 185 14.70 14.45 1.33
N LEU A 186 14.17 15.64 1.03
CA LEU A 186 12.83 16.05 1.43
C LEU A 186 11.82 15.40 0.49
N TYR A 187 10.96 14.56 1.02
CA TYR A 187 9.85 13.95 0.30
C TYR A 187 8.53 14.42 0.89
N CYS A 188 7.49 14.45 0.08
CA CYS A 188 6.18 14.94 0.48
C CYS A 188 5.32 13.75 0.96
N GLY A 189 5.12 13.62 2.28
CA GLY A 189 4.41 12.55 2.98
C GLY A 189 2.96 12.88 3.30
N HIS A 190 2.20 13.41 2.35
CA HIS A 190 0.74 13.55 2.48
C HIS A 190 0.07 13.09 1.18
N SER A 191 -1.13 12.55 1.27
CA SER A 191 -1.94 12.17 0.10
C SER A 191 -2.17 13.33 -0.91
N CYS A 192 -1.88 14.58 -0.53
CA CYS A 192 -2.05 15.73 -1.41
C CYS A 192 -0.80 16.15 -2.17
N CYS A 193 0.24 15.35 -2.10
CA CYS A 193 1.49 15.56 -2.81
C CYS A 193 1.40 14.91 -4.21
N PRO A 194 1.82 15.59 -5.29
CA PRO A 194 1.89 14.97 -6.61
C PRO A 194 2.92 13.82 -6.61
N LEU A 195 2.48 12.63 -7.00
CA LEU A 195 3.35 11.45 -7.16
C LEU A 195 4.34 11.68 -8.30
N THR A 196 5.57 12.07 -7.96
CA THR A 196 6.84 11.61 -8.55
C THR A 196 7.99 12.48 -8.02
N GLY A 197 8.92 11.91 -7.24
CA GLY A 197 10.32 12.35 -7.10
C GLY A 197 10.61 13.85 -6.90
N ALA A 198 9.65 14.65 -6.47
CA ALA A 198 9.77 16.10 -6.46
C ALA A 198 10.51 16.52 -5.19
N LEU A 199 11.84 16.64 -5.32
CA LEU A 199 12.64 17.48 -4.43
C LEU A 199 11.92 18.82 -4.22
N ARG A 200 11.80 19.26 -2.97
CA ARG A 200 11.22 20.57 -2.59
C ARG A 200 11.80 21.65 -3.53
N PRO A 201 10.99 22.32 -4.38
CA PRO A 201 11.49 23.45 -5.15
C PRO A 201 11.98 24.54 -4.18
N PRO A 202 13.03 25.30 -4.54
CA PRO A 202 13.65 26.29 -3.66
C PRO A 202 12.68 27.38 -3.19
#